data_AF-A0A8H8LXQ9-F1
#
_entry.id   AF-A0A8H8LXQ9-F1
#
_cell.length_a   1.000
_cell.length_b   1.000
_cell.length_c   1.000
_cell.angle_alpha   90.00
_cell.angle_beta   90.00
_cell.angle_gamma   90.00
#
_symmetry.space_group_name_H-M   'P 1'
#
loop_
_entity.id
_entity.type
_entity.pdbx_description
1 polymer ?
#
loop_
_entity_poly.entity_id
_entity_poly.type
_entity_poly.pdbx_seq_one_letter_code
_entity_poly.pdbx_strand_id
1 'polypeptide(L)'
;MEARPHAKWGPNFSNYIDVHDKRLKEAYKDYMSSREITSVMHDGLLPLTTLETLLIVGERMHEIGYQHGNSSFTVLMRTMRQYVKLNKVGIFEHYYGYLLIRHIMRTVCIGILIEANVLGRFLNDLDPNLDPVEASSALADVALDLLGQALATKDAAQVGESLGLRPPTYDGFQCVGGLSFDDADFLIITIWENRRRLIPLTELGLLPGFPALLFTLCQLTRFAQKPERDKKWTQLQDVMFRSYLVGIPDEQEIMRHLCLTIDQIIEKLNLVGNASTDDEDARMLVKTYIKMYDSIWIGEDDLASIVRLDVASIIFRFVYSFVTSTRLVDCIAGFAQTSLKRIWLEIDQERDKETPVKERGGIRIYSADVFYYIGQLWDRVPPQYERDFSWIFWELDATALLGRVVLMITREEGNNPEFWENFRKDSQGGLRHAMGGPAHRATELEHSSSSDWIKVQITSVKDAAK
;
A
#
# COMPACT_ATOMS: atom_id res chain seq x y z
N MET A 1 26.36 -19.78 31.59
CA MET A 1 25.03 -19.13 31.57
C MET A 1 24.79 -18.65 30.16
N GLU A 2 24.04 -19.40 29.37
CA GLU A 2 23.60 -18.94 28.05
C GLU A 2 22.70 -17.72 28.26
N ALA A 3 23.12 -16.57 27.74
CA ALA A 3 22.30 -15.36 27.75
C ALA A 3 20.98 -15.70 27.05
N ARG A 4 19.85 -15.45 27.73
CA ARG A 4 18.51 -15.65 27.14
C ARG A 4 18.52 -14.96 25.77
N PRO A 5 18.21 -15.66 24.66
CA PRO A 5 18.29 -15.11 23.31
C PRO A 5 17.46 -13.81 23.14
N HIS A 6 16.46 -13.60 23.99
CA HIS A 6 15.62 -12.40 24.03
C HIS A 6 16.35 -11.10 24.42
N ALA A 7 17.40 -11.13 25.24
CA ALA A 7 18.02 -9.89 25.72
C ALA A 7 18.76 -9.14 24.60
N LYS A 8 19.33 -9.87 23.62
CA LYS A 8 20.12 -9.29 22.51
C LYS A 8 19.24 -8.60 21.46
N TRP A 9 18.04 -9.14 21.21
CA TRP A 9 17.14 -8.68 20.14
C TRP A 9 15.98 -7.81 20.63
N GLY A 10 15.80 -7.74 21.94
CA GLY A 10 14.69 -7.03 22.55
C GLY A 10 13.36 -7.79 22.46
N PRO A 11 12.25 -7.10 22.78
CA PRO A 11 10.91 -7.69 22.76
C PRO A 11 10.51 -8.17 21.36
N ASN A 12 9.62 -9.16 21.32
CA ASN A 12 8.98 -9.64 20.10
C ASN A 12 7.86 -8.69 19.64
N PHE A 13 7.34 -8.92 18.44
CA PHE A 13 6.25 -8.13 17.84
C PHE A 13 5.09 -7.83 18.78
N SER A 14 4.58 -8.85 19.49
CA SER A 14 3.44 -8.71 20.38
C SER A 14 3.67 -7.76 21.57
N ASN A 15 4.93 -7.49 21.92
CA ASN A 15 5.29 -6.76 23.13
C ASN A 15 6.06 -5.47 22.85
N TYR A 16 6.67 -5.30 21.66
CA TYR A 16 7.51 -4.13 21.45
C TYR A 16 6.73 -2.84 21.30
N ILE A 17 5.48 -2.91 20.84
CA ILE A 17 4.58 -1.74 20.71
C ILE A 17 4.42 -1.06 22.08
N ASP A 18 4.11 -1.85 23.10
CA ASP A 18 3.83 -1.34 24.46
C ASP A 18 5.05 -0.76 25.18
N VAL A 19 6.26 -1.09 24.72
CA VAL A 19 7.50 -0.65 25.38
C VAL A 19 8.33 0.31 24.54
N HIS A 20 7.95 0.55 23.28
CA HIS A 20 8.73 1.37 22.35
C HIS A 20 9.00 2.77 22.91
N ASP A 21 7.93 3.53 23.22
CA ASP A 21 8.03 4.89 23.74
C ASP A 21 8.80 4.95 25.05
N LYS A 22 8.53 4.00 25.95
CA LYS A 22 9.20 3.93 27.24
C LYS A 22 10.70 3.75 27.06
N ARG A 23 11.12 2.81 26.21
CA ARG A 23 12.53 2.52 25.95
C ARG A 23 13.24 3.70 25.28
N LEU A 24 12.59 4.38 24.33
CA LEU A 24 13.17 5.59 23.73
C LEU A 24 13.30 6.74 24.72
N LYS A 25 12.30 6.96 25.59
CA LYS A 25 12.37 7.98 26.65
C LYS A 25 13.49 7.68 27.66
N GLU A 26 13.66 6.42 28.04
CA GLU A 26 14.76 5.97 28.89
C GLU A 26 16.13 6.20 28.21
N ALA A 27 16.27 5.77 26.96
CA ALA A 27 17.50 5.97 26.19
C ALA A 27 17.85 7.47 26.02
N TYR A 28 16.84 8.33 25.81
CA TYR A 28 17.06 9.77 25.72
C TYR A 28 17.52 10.38 27.04
N LYS A 29 16.90 9.98 28.16
CA LYS A 29 17.30 10.44 29.49
C LYS A 29 18.74 10.06 29.81
N ASP A 30 19.12 8.83 29.48
CA ASP A 30 20.48 8.34 29.69
C ASP A 30 21.48 9.12 28.83
N TYR A 31 21.16 9.34 27.55
CA TYR A 31 21.96 10.16 26.65
C TYR A 31 22.11 11.62 27.13
N MET A 32 21.03 12.24 27.62
CA MET A 32 21.10 13.62 28.13
C MET A 32 21.95 13.73 29.40
N SER A 33 22.10 12.64 30.15
CA SER A 33 22.92 12.58 31.35
C SER A 33 24.41 12.37 31.05
N SER A 34 24.76 11.60 30.02
CA SER A 34 26.15 11.29 29.66
C SER A 34 26.71 12.13 28.51
N ARG A 35 25.86 12.54 27.56
CA ARG A 35 26.19 13.09 26.24
C ARG A 35 27.15 12.22 25.41
N GLU A 36 27.30 10.95 25.77
CA GLU A 36 28.20 10.01 25.11
C GLU A 36 27.42 8.86 24.48
N ILE A 37 27.76 8.53 23.24
CA ILE A 37 27.29 7.32 22.56
C ILE A 37 28.47 6.35 22.48
N THR A 38 28.57 5.45 23.45
CA THR A 38 29.55 4.37 23.39
C THR A 38 29.03 3.26 22.50
N SER A 39 29.69 3.01 21.37
CA SER A 39 29.38 1.88 20.49
C SER A 39 30.59 0.96 20.37
N VAL A 40 30.56 -0.17 21.07
CA VAL A 40 31.43 -1.31 20.74
C VAL A 40 30.58 -2.31 19.96
N MET A 41 30.86 -2.47 18.67
CA MET A 41 30.19 -3.48 17.87
C MET A 41 30.66 -4.87 18.27
N HIS A 42 29.71 -5.75 18.56
CA HIS A 42 29.99 -7.17 18.81
C HIS A 42 29.40 -7.99 17.65
N ASP A 43 30.22 -8.84 17.04
CA ASP A 43 29.86 -9.66 15.88
C ASP A 43 29.33 -8.86 14.68
N GLY A 44 29.75 -7.60 14.50
CA GLY A 44 29.25 -6.71 13.45
C GLY A 44 27.86 -6.11 13.71
N LEU A 45 27.35 -6.25 14.93
CA LEU A 45 26.06 -5.71 15.35
C LEU A 45 26.24 -4.49 16.26
N LEU A 46 25.41 -3.47 16.04
CA LEU A 46 25.23 -2.40 17.01
C LEU A 46 24.51 -2.94 18.24
N PRO A 47 24.90 -2.56 19.47
CA PRO A 47 24.12 -2.85 20.66
C PRO A 47 22.69 -2.28 20.53
N LEU A 48 21.70 -2.98 21.10
CA LEU A 48 20.30 -2.52 21.07
C LEU A 48 20.15 -1.13 21.70
N THR A 49 20.80 -0.89 22.83
CA THR A 49 20.81 0.41 23.50
C THR A 49 21.41 1.52 22.64
N THR A 50 22.42 1.20 21.83
CA THR A 50 22.97 2.13 20.84
C THR A 50 21.96 2.44 19.74
N LEU A 51 21.22 1.45 19.23
CA LEU A 51 20.15 1.69 18.25
C LEU A 51 19.03 2.56 18.81
N GLU A 52 18.59 2.31 20.05
CA GLU A 52 17.57 3.11 20.74
C GLU A 52 18.03 4.54 20.94
N THR A 53 19.26 4.73 21.44
CA THR A 53 19.86 6.04 21.66
C THR A 53 20.00 6.81 20.34
N LEU A 54 20.57 6.19 19.31
CA LEU A 54 20.71 6.82 18.00
C LEU A 54 19.36 7.20 17.41
N LEU A 55 18.31 6.38 17.62
CA LEU A 55 17.00 6.67 17.05
C LEU A 55 16.43 7.92 17.70
N ILE A 56 16.36 7.94 19.04
CA ILE A 56 15.72 9.07 19.74
C ILE A 56 16.52 10.36 19.64
N VAL A 57 17.86 10.29 19.65
CA VAL A 57 18.75 11.44 19.34
C VAL A 57 18.46 11.94 17.93
N GLY A 58 18.29 11.02 16.98
CA GLY A 58 17.88 11.36 15.64
C GLY A 58 16.50 12.06 15.59
N GLU A 59 15.48 11.48 16.20
CA GLU A 59 14.13 12.04 16.19
C GLU A 59 14.06 13.40 16.89
N ARG A 60 14.98 13.66 17.83
CA ARG A 60 15.15 14.95 18.52
C ARG A 60 16.23 15.86 17.93
N MET A 61 16.65 15.64 16.68
CA MET A 61 17.70 16.45 16.04
C MET A 61 17.38 17.97 15.96
N HIS A 62 16.10 18.34 16.02
CA HIS A 62 15.65 19.73 16.08
C HIS A 62 15.93 20.37 17.46
N GLU A 63 15.93 19.58 18.54
CA GLU A 63 16.22 20.02 19.90
C GLU A 63 17.74 20.04 20.17
N ILE A 64 18.43 18.95 19.82
CA ILE A 64 19.84 18.73 20.22
C ILE A 64 20.86 19.05 19.10
N GLY A 65 20.37 19.41 17.92
CA GLY A 65 21.17 19.65 16.73
C GLY A 65 21.44 18.39 15.91
N TYR A 66 21.49 18.55 14.58
CA TYR A 66 21.84 17.48 13.66
C TYR A 66 23.33 17.17 13.71
N GLN A 67 23.66 15.92 14.07
CA GLN A 67 25.02 15.40 14.00
C GLN A 67 25.18 14.60 12.71
N HIS A 68 26.02 15.12 11.81
CA HIS A 68 26.25 14.49 10.52
C HIS A 68 27.10 13.22 10.63
N GLY A 69 26.60 12.12 10.09
CA GLY A 69 27.30 10.83 10.04
C GLY A 69 27.47 10.35 8.60
N ASN A 70 28.69 10.45 8.07
CA ASN A 70 29.00 10.16 6.66
C ASN A 70 28.94 8.66 6.29
N SER A 71 28.63 7.77 7.23
CA SER A 71 28.66 6.30 7.04
C SER A 71 27.41 5.60 7.55
N SER A 72 26.30 6.35 7.74
CA SER A 72 25.07 5.86 8.35
C SER A 72 24.50 4.65 7.61
N PHE A 73 24.31 4.74 6.29
CA PHE A 73 23.82 3.60 5.49
C PHE A 73 24.77 2.40 5.55
N THR A 74 26.07 2.61 5.37
CA THR A 74 27.06 1.52 5.40
C THR A 74 27.00 0.74 6.72
N VAL A 75 26.91 1.46 7.85
CA VAL A 75 26.81 0.83 9.17
C VAL A 75 25.49 0.09 9.33
N LEU A 76 24.36 0.72 9.01
CA LEU A 76 23.02 0.14 9.15
C LEU A 76 22.86 -1.11 8.27
N MET A 77 23.26 -1.04 6.99
CA MET A 77 23.16 -2.16 6.06
C MET A 77 24.04 -3.33 6.47
N ARG A 78 25.27 -3.08 6.92
CA ARG A 78 26.15 -4.13 7.46
C ARG A 78 25.53 -4.80 8.69
N THR A 79 25.04 -4.00 9.64
CA THR A 79 24.40 -4.52 10.86
C THR A 79 23.12 -5.30 10.52
N MET A 80 22.32 -4.83 9.58
CA MET A 80 21.09 -5.52 9.15
C MET A 80 21.37 -6.85 8.46
N ARG A 81 22.33 -6.90 7.51
CA ARG A 81 22.74 -8.15 6.85
C ARG A 81 23.22 -9.17 7.88
N GLN A 82 24.01 -8.72 8.86
CA GLN A 82 24.50 -9.57 9.93
C GLN A 82 23.37 -10.04 10.87
N TYR A 83 22.41 -9.16 11.18
CA TYR A 83 21.22 -9.51 11.96
C TYR A 83 20.40 -10.59 11.24
N VAL A 84 20.09 -10.42 9.94
CA VAL A 84 19.33 -11.40 9.15
C VAL A 84 20.08 -12.73 9.05
N LYS A 85 21.42 -12.69 8.92
CA LYS A 85 22.25 -13.90 8.91
C LYS A 85 22.19 -14.67 10.23
N LEU A 86 22.16 -13.97 11.36
CA LEU A 86 22.15 -14.56 12.70
C LEU A 86 20.75 -14.93 13.18
N ASN A 87 19.74 -14.15 12.79
CA ASN A 87 18.36 -14.29 13.23
C ASN A 87 17.44 -14.67 12.07
N LYS A 88 16.96 -15.92 12.10
CA LYS A 88 16.06 -16.49 11.08
C LYS A 88 14.58 -16.16 11.30
N VAL A 89 14.25 -15.47 12.39
CA VAL A 89 12.84 -15.27 12.80
C VAL A 89 12.18 -14.14 12.02
N GLY A 90 12.95 -13.21 11.44
CA GLY A 90 12.41 -12.14 10.59
C GLY A 90 12.81 -10.74 11.05
N ILE A 91 12.76 -9.75 10.14
CA ILE A 91 13.19 -8.37 10.45
C ILE A 91 12.18 -7.65 11.37
N PHE A 92 10.89 -7.90 11.21
CA PHE A 92 9.85 -7.25 12.01
C PHE A 92 9.39 -8.06 13.23
N GLU A 93 9.89 -9.28 13.42
CA GLU A 93 9.49 -10.12 14.55
C GLU A 93 10.11 -9.69 15.89
N HIS A 94 11.24 -8.99 15.84
CA HIS A 94 11.91 -8.47 17.04
C HIS A 94 12.17 -6.97 16.92
N TYR A 95 12.19 -6.32 18.08
CA TYR A 95 12.40 -4.89 18.21
C TYR A 95 13.69 -4.41 17.54
N TYR A 96 14.78 -5.19 17.63
CA TYR A 96 16.05 -4.87 16.98
C TYR A 96 15.94 -4.66 15.47
N GLY A 97 15.32 -5.61 14.76
CA GLY A 97 15.18 -5.52 13.30
C GLY A 97 14.22 -4.41 12.87
N TYR A 98 13.16 -4.20 13.66
CA TYR A 98 12.27 -3.05 13.51
C TYR A 98 13.03 -1.72 13.61
N LEU A 99 13.86 -1.54 14.65
CA LEU A 99 14.64 -0.32 14.82
C LEU A 99 15.61 -0.08 13.65
N LEU A 100 16.21 -1.15 13.10
CA LEU A 100 17.08 -1.01 11.92
C LEU A 100 16.33 -0.46 10.71
N ILE A 101 15.13 -0.97 10.43
CA ILE A 101 14.28 -0.43 9.35
C ILE A 101 13.90 1.03 9.64
N ARG A 102 13.55 1.36 10.89
CA ARG A 102 13.22 2.74 11.29
C ARG A 102 14.37 3.71 11.10
N HIS A 103 15.58 3.29 11.42
CA HIS A 103 16.80 4.04 11.11
C HIS A 103 17.00 4.26 9.61
N ILE A 104 16.79 3.23 8.80
CA ILE A 104 16.94 3.32 7.33
C ILE A 104 15.91 4.28 6.74
N MET A 105 14.63 4.18 7.11
CA MET A 105 13.58 5.10 6.65
C MET A 105 13.93 6.56 6.99
N ARG A 106 14.33 6.82 8.24
CA ARG A 106 14.72 8.16 8.68
C ARG A 106 15.96 8.66 7.93
N THR A 107 16.95 7.80 7.69
CA THR A 107 18.16 8.16 6.95
C THR A 107 17.85 8.50 5.49
N VAL A 108 16.89 7.79 4.86
CA VAL A 108 16.38 8.15 3.52
C VAL A 108 15.75 9.53 3.53
N CYS A 109 14.83 9.81 4.46
CA CYS A 109 14.17 11.12 4.53
C CYS A 109 15.19 12.26 4.73
N ILE A 110 16.15 12.08 5.62
CA ILE A 110 17.25 13.04 5.82
C ILE A 110 18.09 13.20 4.55
N GLY A 111 18.42 12.10 3.88
CA GLY A 111 19.14 12.13 2.60
C GLY A 111 18.44 13.00 1.57
N ILE A 112 17.12 12.84 1.41
CA ILE A 112 16.29 13.65 0.50
C ILE A 112 16.39 15.14 0.86
N LEU A 113 16.22 15.50 2.14
CA LEU A 113 16.30 16.89 2.58
C LEU A 113 17.71 17.49 2.46
N ILE A 114 18.77 16.68 2.59
CA ILE A 114 20.15 17.11 2.36
C ILE A 114 20.39 17.38 0.88
N GLU A 115 19.99 16.47 -0.01
CA GLU A 115 20.15 16.65 -1.46
C GLU A 115 19.35 17.86 -1.98
N ALA A 116 18.18 18.13 -1.39
CA ALA A 116 17.40 19.34 -1.65
C ALA A 116 17.93 20.60 -0.95
N ASN A 117 18.97 20.49 -0.11
CA ASN A 117 19.54 21.59 0.69
C ASN A 117 18.51 22.35 1.55
N VAL A 118 17.55 21.62 2.15
CA VAL A 118 16.51 22.19 3.01
C VAL A 118 16.56 21.70 4.46
N LEU A 119 17.37 20.66 4.77
CA LEU A 119 17.43 20.09 6.12
C LEU A 119 17.67 21.15 7.21
N GLY A 120 18.62 22.06 7.01
CA GLY A 120 18.93 23.08 8.02
C GLY A 120 17.78 24.04 8.28
N ARG A 121 17.01 24.41 7.24
CA ARG A 121 15.81 25.24 7.40
C ARG A 121 14.71 24.48 8.13
N PHE A 122 14.41 23.26 7.66
CA PHE A 122 13.44 22.37 8.28
C PHE A 122 13.66 22.23 9.80
N LEU A 123 14.91 21.97 10.22
CA LEU A 123 15.24 21.81 11.63
C LEU A 123 15.05 23.08 12.47
N ASN A 124 15.30 24.25 11.89
CA ASN A 124 15.14 25.53 12.58
C ASN A 124 13.67 25.96 12.68
N ASP A 125 12.81 25.46 11.78
CA ASP A 125 11.40 25.79 11.73
C ASP A 125 10.55 24.89 12.66
N LEU A 126 11.07 23.75 13.09
CA LEU A 126 10.40 22.85 14.04
C LEU A 126 10.42 23.41 15.47
N ASP A 127 9.31 23.24 16.21
CA ASP A 127 9.27 23.52 17.65
C ASP A 127 10.27 22.61 18.39
N PRO A 128 11.22 23.17 19.18
CA PRO A 128 12.13 22.40 20.03
C PRO A 128 11.46 21.43 21.00
N ASN A 129 10.17 21.63 21.30
CA ASN A 129 9.40 20.80 22.22
C ASN A 129 8.47 19.80 21.52
N LEU A 130 8.52 19.72 20.19
CA LEU A 130 7.67 18.83 19.42
C LEU A 130 7.90 17.36 19.83
N ASP A 131 6.82 16.57 19.82
CA ASP A 131 6.97 15.15 20.13
C ASP A 131 7.85 14.45 19.06
N PRO A 132 8.76 13.52 19.44
CA PRO A 132 9.64 12.84 18.49
C PRO A 132 8.91 12.09 17.36
N VAL A 133 7.71 11.58 17.62
CA VAL A 133 6.88 10.91 16.61
C VAL A 133 6.36 11.95 15.62
N GLU A 134 5.83 13.07 16.11
CA GLU A 134 5.35 14.18 15.28
C GLU A 134 6.49 14.79 14.44
N ALA A 135 7.68 14.96 15.03
CA ALA A 135 8.86 15.44 14.31
C ALA A 135 9.30 14.47 13.19
N SER A 136 9.14 13.17 13.42
CA SER A 136 9.44 12.12 12.44
C SER A 136 8.42 12.09 11.31
N SER A 137 7.12 12.29 11.60
CA SER A 137 6.08 12.46 10.59
C SER A 137 6.32 13.72 9.75
N ALA A 138 6.59 14.87 10.38
CA ALA A 138 6.89 16.11 9.66
C ALA A 138 8.13 15.99 8.74
N LEU A 139 9.15 15.23 9.17
CA LEU A 139 10.31 14.92 8.33
C LEU A 139 9.91 14.07 7.10
N ALA A 140 9.07 13.06 7.31
CA ALA A 140 8.56 12.20 6.25
C ALA A 140 7.72 12.99 5.24
N ASP A 141 6.83 13.87 5.72
CA ASP A 141 5.95 14.69 4.88
C ASP A 141 6.76 15.61 3.96
N VAL A 142 7.73 16.34 4.51
CA VAL A 142 8.61 17.21 3.71
C VAL A 142 9.43 16.41 2.71
N ALA A 143 9.92 15.22 3.09
CA ALA A 143 10.65 14.36 2.17
C ALA A 143 9.75 13.88 1.03
N LEU A 144 8.51 13.51 1.32
CA LEU A 144 7.52 13.10 0.33
C LEU A 144 7.17 14.26 -0.61
N ASP A 145 6.90 15.46 -0.10
CA ASP A 145 6.63 16.64 -0.92
C ASP A 145 7.75 16.90 -1.95
N LEU A 146 9.01 16.80 -1.52
CA LEU A 146 10.17 16.96 -2.41
C LEU A 146 10.22 15.88 -3.49
N LEU A 147 9.93 14.62 -3.13
CA LEU A 147 9.87 13.52 -4.11
C LEU A 147 8.68 13.70 -5.06
N GLY A 148 7.54 14.20 -4.59
CA GLY A 148 6.38 14.53 -5.40
C GLY A 148 6.69 15.63 -6.41
N GLN A 149 7.40 16.68 -5.99
CA GLN A 149 7.89 17.73 -6.89
C GLN A 149 8.83 17.17 -7.97
N ALA A 150 9.77 16.31 -7.58
CA ALA A 150 10.69 15.66 -8.52
C ALA A 150 9.95 14.75 -9.52
N LEU A 151 8.92 14.02 -9.08
CA LEU A 151 8.07 13.22 -9.98
C LEU A 151 7.28 14.09 -10.96
N ALA A 152 6.76 15.22 -10.50
CA ALA A 152 5.92 16.12 -11.29
C ALA A 152 6.65 16.68 -12.53
N THR A 153 7.98 16.76 -12.49
CA THR A 153 8.78 17.24 -13.62
C THR A 153 8.87 16.23 -14.77
N LYS A 154 8.55 14.96 -14.49
CA LYS A 154 8.62 13.84 -15.44
C LYS A 154 10.02 13.62 -16.04
N ASP A 155 11.05 14.18 -15.39
CA ASP A 155 12.44 14.02 -15.79
C ASP A 155 13.15 13.00 -14.89
N ALA A 156 13.56 11.88 -15.49
CA ALA A 156 14.28 10.83 -14.77
C ALA A 156 15.62 11.32 -14.20
N ALA A 157 16.27 12.30 -14.82
CA ALA A 157 17.51 12.88 -14.29
C ALA A 157 17.24 13.61 -12.97
N GLN A 158 16.17 14.42 -12.90
CA GLN A 158 15.81 15.15 -11.69
C GLN A 158 15.38 14.23 -10.54
N VAL A 159 14.66 13.14 -10.86
CA VAL A 159 14.36 12.10 -9.86
C VAL A 159 15.65 11.46 -9.34
N GLY A 160 16.61 11.17 -10.23
CA GLY A 160 17.91 10.64 -9.83
C GLY A 160 18.74 11.61 -8.98
N GLU A 161 18.74 12.90 -9.33
CA GLU A 161 19.41 13.95 -8.57
C GLU A 161 18.82 14.11 -7.17
N SER A 162 17.49 14.04 -7.03
CA SER A 162 16.79 14.10 -5.73
C SER A 162 17.14 12.93 -4.81
N LEU A 163 17.58 11.81 -5.38
CA LEU A 163 18.08 10.65 -4.65
C LEU A 163 19.61 10.67 -4.47
N GLY A 164 20.30 11.71 -4.94
CA GLY A 164 21.75 11.83 -4.86
C GLY A 164 22.51 10.87 -5.80
N LEU A 165 21.87 10.33 -6.84
CA LEU A 165 22.50 9.40 -7.78
C LEU A 165 23.50 10.15 -8.66
N ARG A 166 24.79 10.04 -8.32
CA ARG A 166 25.87 10.72 -9.05
C ARG A 166 26.98 9.74 -9.46
N PRO A 167 27.64 9.96 -10.62
CA PRO A 167 28.85 9.22 -10.98
C PRO A 167 29.94 9.35 -9.90
N PRO A 168 30.83 8.35 -9.73
CA PRO A 168 30.92 7.13 -10.53
C PRO A 168 30.10 5.95 -10.00
N THR A 169 29.69 5.95 -8.73
CA THR A 169 29.08 4.76 -8.11
C THR A 169 27.56 4.69 -8.30
N TYR A 170 26.89 5.84 -8.49
CA TYR A 170 25.43 5.94 -8.55
C TYR A 170 24.71 5.37 -7.31
N ASP A 171 25.37 5.32 -6.16
CA ASP A 171 24.71 5.03 -4.89
C ASP A 171 23.82 6.20 -4.48
N GLY A 172 22.63 5.90 -3.95
CA GLY A 172 21.72 6.93 -3.45
C GLY A 172 22.25 7.59 -2.17
N PHE A 173 22.04 8.89 -2.01
CA PHE A 173 22.37 9.63 -0.78
C PHE A 173 23.83 9.44 -0.32
N GLN A 174 24.79 9.71 -1.21
CA GLN A 174 26.22 9.61 -0.90
C GLN A 174 26.62 10.43 0.34
N CYS A 175 25.92 11.52 0.62
CA CYS A 175 26.12 12.37 1.80
C CYS A 175 25.96 11.63 3.14
N VAL A 176 25.22 10.51 3.18
CA VAL A 176 24.97 9.72 4.40
C VAL A 176 25.49 8.28 4.30
N GLY A 177 26.47 8.06 3.40
CA GLY A 177 27.21 6.80 3.27
C GLY A 177 26.80 5.91 2.10
N GLY A 178 25.84 6.35 1.27
CA GLY A 178 25.46 5.63 0.06
C GLY A 178 24.54 4.43 0.30
N LEU A 179 23.42 4.39 -0.41
CA LEU A 179 22.53 3.23 -0.53
C LEU A 179 22.71 2.63 -1.93
N SER A 180 23.39 1.49 -2.01
CA SER A 180 23.71 0.84 -3.28
C SER A 180 22.52 0.10 -3.89
N PHE A 181 22.60 -0.26 -5.17
CA PHE A 181 21.58 -1.10 -5.83
C PHE A 181 21.44 -2.49 -5.19
N ASP A 182 22.55 -3.06 -4.68
CA ASP A 182 22.53 -4.36 -4.01
C ASP A 182 21.98 -4.27 -2.58
N ASP A 183 22.07 -3.09 -1.95
CA ASP A 183 21.37 -2.81 -0.70
C ASP A 183 19.87 -2.66 -0.93
N ALA A 184 19.46 -1.97 -1.99
CA ALA A 184 18.05 -1.87 -2.37
C ALA A 184 17.43 -3.26 -2.62
N ASP A 185 18.07 -4.10 -3.43
CA ASP A 185 17.60 -5.47 -3.68
C ASP A 185 17.49 -6.29 -2.37
N PHE A 186 18.50 -6.18 -1.49
CA PHE A 186 18.47 -6.86 -0.21
C PHE A 186 17.31 -6.37 0.68
N LEU A 187 17.07 -5.06 0.73
CA LEU A 187 15.98 -4.47 1.50
C LEU A 187 14.62 -4.91 0.97
N ILE A 188 14.41 -4.88 -0.35
CA ILE A 188 13.15 -5.31 -0.97
C ILE A 188 12.83 -6.74 -0.58
N ILE A 189 13.78 -7.66 -0.72
CA ILE A 189 13.59 -9.06 -0.34
C ILE A 189 13.34 -9.19 1.17
N THR A 190 14.16 -8.55 2.00
CA THR A 190 14.04 -8.66 3.46
C THR A 190 12.69 -8.14 3.97
N ILE A 191 12.21 -7.02 3.44
CA ILE A 191 10.91 -6.44 3.78
C ILE A 191 9.79 -7.37 3.29
N TRP A 192 9.85 -7.83 2.04
CA TRP A 192 8.83 -8.69 1.44
C TRP A 192 8.72 -10.06 2.13
N GLU A 193 9.82 -10.67 2.55
CA GLU A 193 9.82 -11.91 3.34
C GLU A 193 9.12 -11.73 4.70
N ASN A 194 9.03 -10.49 5.19
CA ASN A 194 8.43 -10.12 6.47
C ASN A 194 7.15 -9.29 6.32
N ARG A 195 6.58 -9.26 5.10
CA ARG A 195 5.46 -8.40 4.70
C ARG A 195 4.21 -8.50 5.58
N ARG A 196 3.99 -9.63 6.25
CA ARG A 196 2.84 -9.86 7.16
C ARG A 196 2.75 -8.87 8.32
N ARG A 197 3.87 -8.21 8.66
CA ARG A 197 3.92 -7.22 9.74
C ARG A 197 3.72 -5.78 9.26
N LEU A 198 3.71 -5.53 7.94
CA LEU A 198 3.63 -4.17 7.40
C LEU A 198 2.31 -3.49 7.72
N ILE A 199 1.17 -4.17 7.51
CA ILE A 199 -0.16 -3.62 7.80
C ILE A 199 -0.27 -3.24 9.28
N PRO A 200 -0.04 -4.16 10.25
CA PRO A 200 -0.15 -3.82 11.67
C PRO A 200 0.81 -2.71 12.11
N LEU A 201 2.04 -2.70 11.58
CA LEU A 201 3.01 -1.67 11.91
C LEU A 201 2.62 -0.29 11.42
N THR A 202 2.06 -0.23 10.20
CA THR A 202 1.64 1.04 9.60
C THR A 202 0.38 1.58 10.28
N GLU A 203 -0.59 0.71 10.58
CA GLU A 203 -1.80 1.10 11.33
C GLU A 203 -1.50 1.67 12.71
N LEU A 204 -0.37 1.27 13.32
CA LEU A 204 0.10 1.79 14.61
C LEU A 204 0.96 3.05 14.49
N GLY A 205 1.15 3.59 13.28
CA GLY A 205 2.01 4.77 13.05
C GLY A 205 3.49 4.51 13.33
N LEU A 206 3.93 3.24 13.35
CA LEU A 206 5.30 2.86 13.72
C LEU A 206 6.29 2.92 12.56
N LEU A 207 5.82 3.25 11.35
CA LEU A 207 6.62 3.32 10.14
C LEU A 207 6.59 4.70 9.44
N PRO A 208 6.85 5.82 10.15
CA PRO A 208 6.90 7.13 9.50
C PRO A 208 8.02 7.16 8.44
N GLY A 209 7.70 7.67 7.26
CA GLY A 209 8.64 7.74 6.12
C GLY A 209 8.80 6.45 5.34
N PHE A 210 8.00 5.41 5.61
CA PHE A 210 8.03 4.19 4.81
C PHE A 210 7.71 4.42 3.33
N PRO A 211 6.74 5.27 2.94
CA PRO A 211 6.53 5.60 1.53
C PRO A 211 7.76 6.22 0.85
N ALA A 212 8.53 7.06 1.56
CA ALA A 212 9.77 7.64 1.02
C ALA A 212 10.85 6.56 0.81
N LEU A 213 10.93 5.57 1.70
CA LEU A 213 11.77 4.39 1.50
C LEU A 213 11.30 3.58 0.28
N LEU A 214 10.00 3.29 0.15
CA LEU A 214 9.48 2.53 -1.00
C LEU A 214 9.69 3.26 -2.33
N PHE A 215 9.53 4.57 -2.33
CA PHE A 215 9.88 5.42 -3.47
C PHE A 215 11.35 5.24 -3.84
N THR A 216 12.25 5.40 -2.88
CA THR A 216 13.70 5.25 -3.06
C THR A 216 14.04 3.87 -3.62
N LEU A 217 13.51 2.81 -3.02
CA LEU A 217 13.74 1.43 -3.47
C LEU A 217 13.25 1.23 -4.90
N CYS A 218 12.07 1.74 -5.25
CA CYS A 218 11.54 1.68 -6.61
C CYS A 218 12.44 2.36 -7.64
N GLN A 219 12.91 3.56 -7.33
CA GLN A 219 13.77 4.30 -8.24
C GLN A 219 15.15 3.66 -8.35
N LEU A 220 15.75 3.21 -7.24
CA LEU A 220 17.02 2.48 -7.27
C LEU A 220 16.90 1.19 -8.10
N THR A 221 15.81 0.44 -7.96
CA THR A 221 15.54 -0.73 -8.83
C THR A 221 15.41 -0.31 -10.29
N ARG A 222 14.74 0.81 -10.60
CA ARG A 222 14.63 1.34 -11.96
C ARG A 222 15.99 1.71 -12.55
N PHE A 223 16.84 2.41 -11.79
CA PHE A 223 18.17 2.84 -12.22
C PHE A 223 19.23 1.73 -12.20
N ALA A 224 18.98 0.61 -11.50
CA ALA A 224 19.91 -0.50 -11.44
C ALA A 224 20.24 -1.04 -12.84
N GLN A 225 21.53 -1.24 -13.09
CA GLN A 225 22.08 -1.80 -14.34
C GLN A 225 21.92 -3.33 -14.39
N LYS A 226 20.70 -3.82 -14.15
CA LYS A 226 20.31 -5.23 -14.20
C LYS A 226 19.25 -5.41 -15.30
N PRO A 227 19.17 -6.59 -15.96
CA PRO A 227 18.07 -6.88 -16.87
C PRO A 227 16.72 -6.66 -16.17
N GLU A 228 15.76 -6.05 -16.87
CA GLU A 228 14.45 -5.68 -16.27
C GLU A 228 13.71 -6.85 -15.62
N ARG A 229 13.90 -8.07 -16.14
CA ARG A 229 13.26 -9.28 -15.59
C ARG A 229 13.91 -9.81 -14.32
N ASP A 230 15.16 -9.43 -14.03
CA ASP A 230 15.90 -9.92 -12.85
C ASP A 230 15.66 -9.06 -11.61
N LYS A 231 15.14 -7.85 -11.83
CA LYS A 231 14.76 -6.87 -10.81
C LYS A 231 13.57 -7.36 -9.99
N LYS A 232 13.50 -6.94 -8.72
CA LYS A 232 12.53 -7.43 -7.72
C LYS A 232 11.15 -6.76 -7.82
N TRP A 233 10.65 -6.60 -9.04
CA TRP A 233 9.40 -5.87 -9.30
C TRP A 233 8.19 -6.49 -8.60
N THR A 234 8.04 -7.83 -8.63
CA THR A 234 6.88 -8.50 -8.01
C THR A 234 6.89 -8.38 -6.49
N GLN A 235 8.06 -8.42 -5.85
CA GLN A 235 8.19 -8.27 -4.40
C GLN A 235 7.89 -6.83 -3.98
N LEU A 236 8.40 -5.87 -4.75
CA LEU A 236 8.16 -4.46 -4.52
C LEU A 236 6.69 -4.09 -4.73
N GLN A 237 6.03 -4.66 -5.75
CA GLN A 237 4.59 -4.46 -6.01
C GLN A 237 3.75 -4.89 -4.81
N ASP A 238 4.01 -6.09 -4.28
CA ASP A 238 3.27 -6.61 -3.11
C ASP A 238 3.46 -5.71 -1.87
N VAL A 239 4.70 -5.29 -1.57
CA VAL A 239 4.99 -4.39 -0.45
C VAL A 239 4.31 -3.01 -0.64
N MET A 240 4.33 -2.47 -1.85
CA MET A 240 3.69 -1.19 -2.16
C MET A 240 2.17 -1.24 -2.01
N PHE A 241 1.52 -2.26 -2.55
CA PHE A 241 0.07 -2.39 -2.48
C PHE A 241 -0.41 -2.59 -1.04
N ARG A 242 0.34 -3.35 -0.24
CA ARG A 242 0.10 -3.46 1.21
C ARG A 242 0.18 -2.12 1.92
N SER A 243 1.17 -1.32 1.56
CA SER A 243 1.37 0.00 2.16
C SER A 243 0.30 0.99 1.71
N TYR A 244 -0.15 0.91 0.45
CA TYR A 244 -1.24 1.72 -0.07
C TYR A 244 -2.57 1.46 0.68
N LEU A 245 -2.86 0.20 1.01
CA LEU A 245 -4.08 -0.20 1.74
C LEU A 245 -4.22 0.43 3.13
N VAL A 246 -3.12 0.85 3.75
CA VAL A 246 -3.06 1.40 5.10
C VAL A 246 -2.53 2.85 5.14
N GLY A 247 -2.18 3.40 3.99
CA GLY A 247 -1.57 4.73 3.89
C GLY A 247 -2.55 5.84 4.26
N ILE A 248 -2.03 6.87 4.92
CA ILE A 248 -2.80 8.10 5.21
C ILE A 248 -2.98 8.93 3.91
N PRO A 249 -4.06 9.72 3.78
CA PRO A 249 -4.37 10.46 2.55
C PRO A 249 -3.19 11.27 1.98
N ASP A 250 -2.41 11.92 2.84
CA ASP A 250 -1.27 12.76 2.42
C ASP A 250 -0.15 11.93 1.73
N GLU A 251 0.03 10.67 2.13
CA GLU A 251 1.01 9.76 1.54
C GLU A 251 0.49 9.06 0.26
N GLN A 252 -0.83 9.06 0.05
CA GLN A 252 -1.48 8.25 -0.98
C GLN A 252 -1.19 8.71 -2.39
N GLU A 253 -0.91 9.99 -2.66
CA GLU A 253 -0.69 10.46 -4.05
C GLU A 253 0.64 9.93 -4.62
N ILE A 254 1.70 9.93 -3.83
CA ILE A 254 2.99 9.35 -4.24
C ILE A 254 2.88 7.84 -4.32
N MET A 255 2.25 7.21 -3.32
CA MET A 255 2.03 5.77 -3.34
C MET A 255 1.17 5.34 -4.54
N ARG A 256 0.15 6.13 -4.93
CA ARG A 256 -0.65 5.95 -6.15
C ARG A 256 0.23 5.96 -7.40
N HIS A 257 1.10 6.98 -7.56
CA HIS A 257 2.03 7.04 -8.68
C HIS A 257 2.95 5.82 -8.74
N LEU A 258 3.48 5.37 -7.61
CA LEU A 258 4.33 4.19 -7.53
C LEU A 258 3.56 2.92 -7.88
N CYS A 259 2.33 2.76 -7.36
CA CYS A 259 1.46 1.62 -7.64
C CYS A 259 1.13 1.52 -9.13
N LEU A 260 0.76 2.63 -9.77
CA LEU A 260 0.50 2.69 -11.21
C LEU A 260 1.75 2.35 -12.03
N THR A 261 2.90 2.91 -11.63
CA THR A 261 4.17 2.68 -12.33
C THR A 261 4.58 1.22 -12.28
N ILE A 262 4.51 0.59 -11.10
CA ILE A 262 4.92 -0.79 -10.94
C ILE A 262 3.96 -1.77 -11.61
N ASP A 263 2.65 -1.50 -11.58
CA ASP A 263 1.64 -2.32 -12.28
C ASP A 263 1.90 -2.34 -13.80
N GLN A 264 2.16 -1.17 -14.40
CA GLN A 264 2.51 -1.06 -15.82
C GLN A 264 3.79 -1.81 -16.17
N ILE A 265 4.81 -1.80 -15.29
CA ILE A 265 6.04 -2.56 -15.49
C ILE A 265 5.77 -4.06 -15.47
N ILE A 266 5.03 -4.53 -14.45
CA ILE A 266 4.66 -5.95 -14.30
C ILE A 266 3.88 -6.46 -15.51
N GLU A 267 2.87 -5.69 -15.95
CA GLU A 267 2.04 -6.00 -17.11
C GLU A 267 2.87 -6.04 -18.39
N LYS A 268 3.67 -5.00 -18.66
CA LYS A 268 4.55 -4.95 -19.84
C LYS A 268 5.53 -6.13 -19.92
N LEU A 269 6.03 -6.57 -18.76
CA LEU A 269 6.98 -7.67 -18.69
C LEU A 269 6.30 -9.05 -18.64
N ASN A 270 4.96 -9.11 -18.55
CA ASN A 270 4.17 -10.31 -18.31
C ASN A 270 4.68 -11.13 -17.12
N LEU A 271 5.02 -10.43 -16.02
CA LEU A 271 5.49 -11.08 -14.82
C LEU A 271 4.30 -11.64 -14.04
N VAL A 272 4.36 -12.93 -13.69
CA VAL A 272 3.33 -13.56 -12.87
C VAL A 272 3.63 -13.25 -11.41
N GLY A 273 2.78 -12.43 -10.81
CA GLY A 273 2.73 -12.28 -9.36
C GLY A 273 1.98 -13.45 -8.73
N ASN A 274 2.59 -14.11 -7.74
CA ASN A 274 1.99 -14.35 -6.42
C ASN A 274 2.90 -15.23 -5.58
N ALA A 275 3.31 -14.69 -4.43
CA ALA A 275 3.99 -15.43 -3.38
C ALA A 275 3.02 -16.38 -2.71
N SER A 276 3.47 -17.56 -2.25
CA SER A 276 2.68 -18.33 -1.29
C SER A 276 2.45 -17.46 -0.05
N THR A 277 1.19 -17.22 0.26
CA THR A 277 0.77 -16.47 1.43
C THR A 277 -0.06 -17.39 2.29
N ASP A 278 0.17 -17.38 3.61
CA ASP A 278 -0.66 -18.16 4.52
C ASP A 278 -2.05 -17.53 4.68
N ASP A 279 -3.01 -18.31 5.17
CA ASP A 279 -4.40 -17.87 5.28
C ASP A 279 -4.55 -16.68 6.27
N GLU A 280 -3.64 -16.50 7.23
CA GLU A 280 -3.73 -15.41 8.22
C GLU A 280 -3.33 -14.07 7.61
N ASP A 281 -2.21 -14.02 6.89
CA ASP A 281 -1.73 -12.84 6.18
C ASP A 281 -2.72 -12.43 5.07
N ALA A 282 -3.23 -13.40 4.32
CA ALA A 282 -4.26 -13.14 3.31
C ALA A 282 -5.55 -12.59 3.94
N ARG A 283 -5.98 -13.11 5.09
CA ARG A 283 -7.16 -12.61 5.81
C ARG A 283 -6.97 -11.18 6.29
N MET A 284 -5.77 -10.85 6.77
CA MET A 284 -5.43 -9.49 7.19
C MET A 284 -5.53 -8.51 6.02
N LEU A 285 -5.01 -8.87 4.84
CA LEU A 285 -5.13 -8.06 3.64
C LEU A 285 -6.58 -7.78 3.26
N VAL A 286 -7.41 -8.81 3.19
CA VAL A 286 -8.81 -8.67 2.80
C VAL A 286 -9.58 -7.82 3.81
N LYS A 287 -9.35 -8.03 5.11
CA LYS A 287 -9.95 -7.19 6.16
C LYS A 287 -9.51 -5.74 6.09
N THR A 288 -8.25 -5.49 5.76
CA THR A 288 -7.71 -4.13 5.62
C THR A 288 -8.35 -3.44 4.42
N TYR A 289 -8.49 -4.13 3.29
CA TYR A 289 -9.24 -3.63 2.13
C TYR A 289 -10.69 -3.28 2.50
N ILE A 290 -11.39 -4.16 3.22
CA ILE A 290 -12.77 -3.89 3.68
C ILE A 290 -12.80 -2.63 4.57
N LYS A 291 -11.92 -2.56 5.58
CA LYS A 291 -11.81 -1.44 6.53
C LYS A 291 -11.52 -0.11 5.82
N MET A 292 -10.64 -0.12 4.82
CA MET A 292 -10.29 1.08 4.04
C MET A 292 -11.54 1.72 3.45
N TYR A 293 -12.46 0.93 2.90
CA TYR A 293 -13.72 1.45 2.37
C TYR A 293 -14.80 1.68 3.43
N ASP A 294 -14.86 0.90 4.52
CA ASP A 294 -15.81 1.12 5.62
C ASP A 294 -15.63 2.51 6.27
N SER A 295 -14.38 2.98 6.37
CA SER A 295 -14.07 4.31 6.91
C SER A 295 -14.67 5.46 6.07
N ILE A 296 -14.87 5.24 4.77
CA ILE A 296 -15.42 6.20 3.82
C ILE A 296 -16.92 6.43 4.06
N TRP A 297 -17.63 5.43 4.59
CA TRP A 297 -19.07 5.52 4.81
C TRP A 297 -19.46 6.33 6.06
N ILE A 298 -18.49 6.68 6.91
CA ILE A 298 -18.73 7.34 8.20
C ILE A 298 -18.45 8.86 8.14
N GLY A 299 -17.74 9.34 7.11
CA GLY A 299 -17.45 10.77 6.91
C GLY A 299 -17.98 11.28 5.57
N GLU A 300 -18.46 12.54 5.53
CA GLU A 300 -18.96 13.23 4.33
C GLU A 300 -17.86 13.59 3.30
N ASP A 301 -16.67 13.00 3.40
CA ASP A 301 -15.53 13.37 2.55
C ASP A 301 -15.56 12.66 1.18
N ASP A 302 -15.06 13.38 0.18
CA ASP A 302 -15.03 13.00 -1.23
C ASP A 302 -14.28 11.66 -1.44
N LEU A 303 -14.95 10.62 -1.95
CA LEU A 303 -14.36 9.32 -2.32
C LEU A 303 -13.03 9.42 -3.08
N ALA A 304 -12.90 10.48 -3.89
CA ALA A 304 -11.72 10.78 -4.69
C ALA A 304 -10.48 11.14 -3.86
N SER A 305 -10.64 11.44 -2.57
CA SER A 305 -9.56 11.76 -1.63
C SER A 305 -8.95 10.51 -0.96
N ILE A 306 -9.61 9.35 -1.01
CA ILE A 306 -9.20 8.15 -0.24
C ILE A 306 -8.65 7.03 -1.13
N VAL A 307 -9.28 6.74 -2.26
CA VAL A 307 -8.70 5.85 -3.28
C VAL A 307 -9.16 6.38 -4.62
N ARG A 308 -8.23 6.69 -5.52
CA ARG A 308 -8.61 7.09 -6.88
C ARG A 308 -8.91 5.86 -7.72
N LEU A 309 -9.89 5.98 -8.62
CA LEU A 309 -10.37 4.89 -9.46
C LEU A 309 -9.28 4.20 -10.28
N ASP A 310 -8.23 4.93 -10.68
CA ASP A 310 -7.13 4.39 -11.46
C ASP A 310 -6.27 3.39 -10.66
N VAL A 311 -6.20 3.52 -9.33
CA VAL A 311 -5.54 2.54 -8.45
C VAL A 311 -6.53 1.54 -7.87
N ALA A 312 -7.82 1.90 -7.74
CA ALA A 312 -8.85 1.03 -7.19
C ALA A 312 -8.93 -0.33 -7.90
N SER A 313 -8.91 -0.36 -9.24
CA SER A 313 -8.89 -1.61 -10.02
C SER A 313 -7.65 -2.47 -9.75
N ILE A 314 -6.49 -1.83 -9.59
CA ILE A 314 -5.22 -2.52 -9.33
C ILE A 314 -5.26 -3.19 -7.96
N ILE A 315 -5.67 -2.43 -6.94
CA ILE A 315 -5.79 -2.92 -5.56
C ILE A 315 -6.87 -3.98 -5.45
N PHE A 316 -8.01 -3.82 -6.13
CA PHE A 316 -9.06 -4.83 -6.18
C PHE A 316 -8.54 -6.15 -6.75
N ARG A 317 -7.87 -6.13 -7.92
CA ARG A 317 -7.29 -7.34 -8.54
C ARG A 317 -6.22 -7.98 -7.65
N PHE A 318 -5.39 -7.16 -7.00
CA PHE A 318 -4.41 -7.63 -6.02
C PHE A 318 -5.08 -8.40 -4.87
N VAL A 319 -6.06 -7.79 -4.19
CA VAL A 319 -6.77 -8.41 -3.06
C VAL A 319 -7.58 -9.64 -3.50
N TYR A 320 -8.24 -9.56 -4.66
CA TYR A 320 -8.93 -10.70 -5.28
C TYR A 320 -8.03 -11.92 -5.44
N SER A 321 -6.76 -11.71 -5.80
CA SER A 321 -5.80 -12.80 -5.97
C SER A 321 -5.51 -13.56 -4.66
N PHE A 322 -5.64 -12.89 -3.49
CA PHE A 322 -5.55 -13.56 -2.18
C PHE A 322 -6.84 -14.29 -1.86
N VAL A 323 -8.00 -13.65 -2.05
CA VAL A 323 -9.32 -14.27 -1.83
C VAL A 323 -9.45 -15.58 -2.60
N THR A 324 -8.89 -15.64 -3.81
CA THR A 324 -8.97 -16.81 -4.69
C THR A 324 -7.89 -17.87 -4.50
N SER A 325 -6.71 -17.49 -4.00
CA SER A 325 -5.60 -18.43 -3.77
C SER A 325 -5.67 -19.12 -2.41
N THR A 326 -6.42 -18.56 -1.47
CA THR A 326 -6.56 -19.05 -0.09
C THR A 326 -7.98 -19.49 0.20
N ARG A 327 -8.19 -20.25 1.28
CA ARG A 327 -9.53 -20.74 1.66
C ARG A 327 -10.29 -19.72 2.52
N LEU A 328 -10.27 -18.44 2.12
CA LEU A 328 -10.85 -17.32 2.88
C LEU A 328 -12.35 -17.14 2.68
N VAL A 329 -13.09 -18.24 2.83
CA VAL A 329 -14.53 -18.26 2.56
C VAL A 329 -15.30 -17.26 3.42
N ASP A 330 -14.86 -17.05 4.67
CA ASP A 330 -15.47 -16.09 5.59
C ASP A 330 -15.27 -14.61 5.20
N CYS A 331 -14.31 -14.32 4.31
CA CYS A 331 -14.02 -12.95 3.87
C CYS A 331 -14.59 -12.64 2.47
N ILE A 332 -15.01 -13.64 1.70
CA ILE A 332 -15.54 -13.48 0.33
C ILE A 332 -16.73 -12.51 0.33
N ALA A 333 -17.65 -12.70 1.28
CA ALA A 333 -18.85 -11.88 1.42
C ALA A 333 -18.51 -10.41 1.64
N GLY A 334 -17.71 -10.09 2.67
CA GLY A 334 -17.31 -8.72 2.97
C GLY A 334 -16.53 -8.06 1.82
N PHE A 335 -15.64 -8.81 1.16
CA PHE A 335 -14.89 -8.33 0.00
C PHE A 335 -15.80 -7.95 -1.17
N ALA A 336 -16.75 -8.82 -1.53
CA ALA A 336 -17.70 -8.58 -2.61
C ALA A 336 -18.63 -7.41 -2.28
N GLN A 337 -19.19 -7.39 -1.06
CA GLN A 337 -20.08 -6.32 -0.60
C GLN A 337 -19.37 -4.97 -0.68
N THR A 338 -18.14 -4.88 -0.17
CA THR A 338 -17.33 -3.65 -0.19
C THR A 338 -17.08 -3.15 -1.61
N SER A 339 -16.71 -4.05 -2.52
CA SER A 339 -16.38 -3.68 -3.90
C SER A 339 -17.62 -3.21 -4.68
N LEU A 340 -18.76 -3.86 -4.49
CA LEU A 340 -20.04 -3.44 -5.09
C LEU A 340 -20.53 -2.11 -4.49
N LYS A 341 -20.39 -1.93 -3.18
CA LYS A 341 -20.66 -0.68 -2.46
C LYS A 341 -19.82 0.48 -3.02
N ARG A 342 -18.55 0.25 -3.35
CA ARG A 342 -17.71 1.26 -3.99
C ARG A 342 -18.28 1.70 -5.35
N ILE A 343 -18.75 0.78 -6.19
CA ILE A 343 -19.38 1.14 -7.47
C ILE A 343 -20.63 2.01 -7.25
N TRP A 344 -21.47 1.66 -6.27
CA TRP A 344 -22.66 2.45 -5.94
C TRP A 344 -22.32 3.92 -5.69
N LEU A 345 -21.31 4.16 -4.84
CA LEU A 345 -20.86 5.51 -4.51
C LEU A 345 -20.41 6.29 -5.75
N GLU A 346 -19.62 5.66 -6.62
CA GLU A 346 -19.09 6.30 -7.83
C GLU A 346 -20.21 6.70 -8.81
N ILE A 347 -21.22 5.84 -8.95
CA ILE A 347 -22.38 6.12 -9.80
C ILE A 347 -23.24 7.24 -9.20
N ASP A 348 -23.47 7.23 -7.89
CA ASP A 348 -24.27 8.27 -7.24
C ASP A 348 -23.55 9.62 -7.35
N GLN A 349 -22.21 9.65 -7.20
CA GLN A 349 -21.41 10.85 -7.43
C GLN A 349 -21.42 11.33 -8.89
N GLU A 350 -21.37 10.41 -9.87
CA GLU A 350 -21.50 10.73 -11.30
C GLU A 350 -22.84 11.38 -11.63
N ARG A 351 -23.91 10.96 -10.96
CA ARG A 351 -25.23 11.52 -11.19
C ARG A 351 -25.36 12.95 -10.66
N ASP A 352 -24.70 13.23 -9.55
CA ASP A 352 -24.88 14.48 -8.80
C ASP A 352 -23.85 15.56 -9.20
N LYS A 353 -22.78 15.21 -9.93
CA LYS A 353 -21.75 16.15 -10.43
C LYS A 353 -21.50 15.95 -11.93
N GLU A 354 -21.11 17.00 -12.67
CA GLU A 354 -20.62 16.84 -14.05
C GLU A 354 -19.26 16.13 -14.03
N THR A 355 -19.26 14.80 -13.93
CA THR A 355 -18.05 14.01 -13.84
C THR A 355 -17.29 14.01 -15.18
N PRO A 356 -16.00 14.41 -15.19
CA PRO A 356 -15.16 14.38 -16.38
C PRO A 356 -15.17 13.01 -17.07
N VAL A 357 -15.12 13.01 -18.42
CA VAL A 357 -15.13 11.77 -19.24
C VAL A 357 -14.05 10.76 -18.81
N LYS A 358 -12.87 11.25 -18.37
CA LYS A 358 -11.77 10.39 -17.92
C LYS A 358 -12.12 9.62 -16.64
N GLU A 359 -12.84 10.23 -15.71
CA GLU A 359 -13.24 9.61 -14.45
C GLU A 359 -14.33 8.56 -14.69
N ARG A 360 -15.28 8.87 -15.56
CA ARG A 360 -16.29 7.92 -16.05
C ARG A 360 -15.69 6.65 -16.68
N GLY A 361 -14.65 6.80 -17.50
CA GLY A 361 -13.89 5.66 -18.02
C GLY A 361 -13.26 4.79 -16.92
N GLY A 362 -12.84 5.39 -15.80
CA GLY A 362 -12.34 4.67 -14.62
C GLY A 362 -13.45 3.88 -13.89
N ILE A 363 -14.62 4.50 -13.67
CA ILE A 363 -15.79 3.83 -13.06
C ILE A 363 -16.16 2.58 -13.85
N ARG A 364 -16.16 2.70 -15.18
CA ARG A 364 -16.45 1.62 -16.10
C ARG A 364 -15.48 0.45 -16.01
N ILE A 365 -14.17 0.72 -16.06
CA ILE A 365 -13.13 -0.31 -15.95
C ILE A 365 -13.25 -1.02 -14.59
N TYR A 366 -13.36 -0.25 -13.51
CA TYR A 366 -13.52 -0.81 -12.17
C TYR A 366 -14.79 -1.67 -12.04
N SER A 367 -15.91 -1.20 -12.57
CA SER A 367 -17.17 -1.96 -12.56
C SER A 367 -17.06 -3.27 -13.32
N ALA A 368 -16.45 -3.25 -14.51
CA ALA A 368 -16.24 -4.45 -15.31
C ALA A 368 -15.36 -5.48 -14.57
N ASP A 369 -14.24 -5.05 -13.98
CA ASP A 369 -13.38 -5.89 -13.14
C ASP A 369 -14.20 -6.50 -11.99
N VAL A 370 -14.89 -5.68 -11.22
CA VAL A 370 -15.63 -6.14 -10.04
C VAL A 370 -16.70 -7.16 -10.42
N PHE A 371 -17.54 -6.88 -11.43
CA PHE A 371 -18.57 -7.83 -11.86
C PHE A 371 -17.97 -9.13 -12.43
N TYR A 372 -16.90 -9.03 -13.22
CA TYR A 372 -16.21 -10.21 -13.75
C TYR A 372 -15.70 -11.13 -12.63
N TYR A 373 -14.90 -10.55 -11.73
CA TYR A 373 -14.17 -11.31 -10.72
C TYR A 373 -15.09 -11.77 -9.58
N ILE A 374 -16.08 -10.98 -9.15
CA ILE A 374 -17.09 -11.45 -8.20
C ILE A 374 -17.92 -12.59 -8.82
N GLY A 375 -18.22 -12.52 -10.12
CA GLY A 375 -18.86 -13.63 -10.84
C GLY A 375 -18.06 -14.93 -10.73
N GLN A 376 -16.74 -14.87 -10.85
CA GLN A 376 -15.86 -16.04 -10.66
C GLN A 376 -15.81 -16.54 -9.21
N LEU A 377 -15.98 -15.64 -8.23
CA LEU A 377 -16.05 -16.06 -6.82
C LEU A 377 -17.28 -16.92 -6.57
N TRP A 378 -18.42 -16.64 -7.23
CA TRP A 378 -19.66 -17.38 -7.06
C TRP A 378 -19.46 -18.89 -7.24
N ASP A 379 -18.75 -19.29 -8.31
CA ASP A 379 -18.44 -20.68 -8.61
C ASP A 379 -17.54 -21.36 -7.56
N ARG A 380 -16.95 -20.58 -6.65
CA ARG A 380 -16.04 -21.02 -5.59
C ARG A 380 -16.64 -20.94 -4.20
N VAL A 381 -17.83 -20.33 -4.04
CA VAL A 381 -18.50 -20.22 -2.74
C VAL A 381 -19.03 -21.61 -2.34
N PRO A 382 -18.65 -22.15 -1.17
CA PRO A 382 -19.23 -23.40 -0.69
C PRO A 382 -20.73 -23.26 -0.40
N PRO A 383 -21.55 -24.32 -0.57
CA PRO A 383 -23.01 -24.26 -0.45
C PRO A 383 -23.53 -23.63 0.84
N GLN A 384 -22.83 -23.85 1.97
CA GLN A 384 -23.21 -23.29 3.26
C GLN A 384 -23.08 -21.76 3.36
N TYR A 385 -22.35 -21.11 2.44
CA TYR A 385 -22.18 -19.66 2.36
C TYR A 385 -22.88 -19.04 1.15
N GLU A 386 -23.52 -19.84 0.28
CA GLU A 386 -24.26 -19.34 -0.89
C GLU A 386 -25.38 -18.38 -0.49
N ARG A 387 -26.03 -18.61 0.66
CA ARG A 387 -27.09 -17.74 1.15
C ARG A 387 -26.55 -16.35 1.51
N ASP A 388 -25.46 -16.29 2.26
CA ASP A 388 -24.83 -15.04 2.68
C ASP A 388 -24.27 -14.28 1.47
N PHE A 389 -23.69 -15.02 0.52
CA PHE A 389 -23.21 -14.44 -0.72
C PHE A 389 -24.36 -13.93 -1.60
N SER A 390 -25.46 -14.69 -1.73
CA SER A 390 -26.68 -14.25 -2.44
C SER A 390 -27.32 -13.03 -1.78
N TRP A 391 -27.32 -12.99 -0.44
CA TRP A 391 -27.90 -11.89 0.32
C TRP A 391 -27.24 -10.55 -0.02
N ILE A 392 -25.93 -10.53 -0.26
CA ILE A 392 -25.22 -9.30 -0.66
C ILE A 392 -25.76 -8.73 -1.97
N PHE A 393 -26.01 -9.57 -2.98
CA PHE A 393 -26.54 -9.11 -4.25
C PHE A 393 -27.97 -8.58 -4.11
N TRP A 394 -28.74 -9.15 -3.19
CA TRP A 394 -30.09 -8.68 -2.89
C TRP A 394 -30.07 -7.37 -2.08
N GLU A 395 -29.30 -7.31 -1.01
CA GLU A 395 -29.18 -6.15 -0.11
C GLU A 395 -28.67 -4.92 -0.85
N LEU A 396 -27.70 -5.10 -1.76
CA LEU A 396 -27.15 -4.02 -2.57
C LEU A 396 -27.93 -3.75 -3.85
N ASP A 397 -29.05 -4.43 -4.10
CA ASP A 397 -29.78 -4.38 -5.37
C ASP A 397 -28.81 -4.42 -6.57
N ALA A 398 -27.97 -5.46 -6.61
CA ALA A 398 -26.89 -5.57 -7.58
C ALA A 398 -27.40 -5.56 -9.03
N THR A 399 -28.65 -5.97 -9.25
CA THR A 399 -29.31 -5.85 -10.54
C THR A 399 -29.58 -4.39 -10.90
N ALA A 400 -30.05 -3.56 -9.96
CA ALA A 400 -30.20 -2.13 -10.19
C ALA A 400 -28.86 -1.43 -10.37
N LEU A 401 -27.85 -1.78 -9.55
CA LEU A 401 -26.48 -1.28 -9.69
C LEU A 401 -25.95 -1.50 -11.11
N LEU A 402 -26.04 -2.74 -11.57
CA LEU A 402 -25.63 -3.13 -12.91
C LEU A 402 -26.39 -2.34 -13.98
N GLY A 403 -27.70 -2.22 -13.86
CA GLY A 403 -28.48 -1.45 -14.82
C GLY A 403 -28.07 0.03 -14.86
N ARG A 404 -27.66 0.61 -13.73
CA ARG A 404 -27.09 1.97 -13.69
C ARG A 404 -25.72 2.06 -14.35
N VAL A 405 -24.84 1.07 -14.15
CA VAL A 405 -23.55 0.99 -14.87
C VAL A 405 -23.79 0.92 -16.38
N VAL A 406 -24.70 0.05 -16.82
CA VAL A 406 -25.08 -0.07 -18.23
C VAL A 406 -25.64 1.25 -18.76
N LEU A 407 -26.50 1.94 -18.01
CA LEU A 407 -27.05 3.22 -18.42
C LEU A 407 -25.94 4.29 -18.59
N MET A 408 -25.02 4.38 -17.63
CA MET A 408 -23.88 5.30 -17.66
C MET A 408 -23.03 5.06 -18.93
N ILE A 409 -22.65 3.81 -19.16
CA ILE A 409 -21.90 3.38 -20.35
C ILE A 409 -22.66 3.71 -21.64
N THR A 410 -23.97 3.47 -21.69
CA THR A 410 -24.81 3.78 -22.86
C THR A 410 -24.83 5.28 -23.17
N ARG A 411 -24.85 6.13 -22.14
CA ARG A 411 -24.81 7.58 -22.30
C ARG A 411 -23.48 8.07 -22.88
N GLU A 412 -22.38 7.39 -22.56
CA GLU A 412 -21.03 7.74 -23.02
C GLU A 412 -20.72 7.24 -24.42
N GLU A 413 -20.91 5.94 -24.65
CA GLU A 413 -20.44 5.24 -25.86
C GLU A 413 -21.53 5.14 -26.94
N GLY A 414 -22.76 5.57 -26.61
CA GLY A 414 -23.92 5.41 -27.48
C GLY A 414 -24.16 3.94 -27.84
N ASN A 415 -24.47 3.70 -29.12
CA ASN A 415 -24.73 2.36 -29.66
C ASN A 415 -23.48 1.68 -30.24
N ASN A 416 -22.27 1.94 -29.72
CA ASN A 416 -21.04 1.30 -30.22
C ASN A 416 -21.09 -0.24 -29.99
N PRO A 417 -21.31 -1.08 -31.03
CA PRO A 417 -21.60 -2.51 -30.83
C PRO A 417 -20.37 -3.30 -30.38
N GLU A 418 -19.18 -2.90 -30.83
CA GLU A 418 -17.91 -3.54 -30.46
C GLU A 418 -17.61 -3.33 -28.97
N PHE A 419 -17.88 -2.12 -28.48
CA PHE A 419 -17.77 -1.80 -27.07
C PHE A 419 -18.73 -2.67 -26.23
N TRP A 420 -19.99 -2.77 -26.64
CA TRP A 420 -21.00 -3.56 -25.92
C TRP A 420 -20.67 -5.05 -25.86
N GLU A 421 -20.12 -5.61 -26.94
CA GLU A 421 -19.71 -7.01 -26.97
C GLU A 421 -18.52 -7.29 -26.04
N ASN A 422 -17.55 -6.37 -25.95
CA ASN A 422 -16.44 -6.47 -25.00
C ASN A 422 -16.93 -6.36 -23.55
N PHE A 423 -17.73 -5.33 -23.22
CA PHE A 423 -18.30 -5.19 -21.88
C PHE A 423 -19.15 -6.40 -21.46
N ARG A 424 -19.94 -6.95 -22.39
CA ARG A 424 -20.73 -8.17 -22.16
C ARG A 424 -19.85 -9.37 -21.87
N LYS A 425 -18.80 -9.58 -22.67
CA LYS A 425 -17.84 -10.68 -22.51
C LYS A 425 -17.11 -10.60 -21.18
N ASP A 426 -16.72 -9.38 -20.79
CA ASP A 426 -16.00 -9.13 -19.55
C ASP A 426 -16.93 -9.22 -18.34
N SER A 427 -18.21 -8.85 -18.45
CA SER A 427 -19.15 -8.88 -17.30
C SER A 427 -19.97 -10.17 -17.19
N GLN A 428 -19.85 -11.10 -18.14
CA GLN A 428 -20.79 -12.23 -18.33
C GLN A 428 -20.94 -13.14 -17.09
N GLY A 429 -19.85 -13.33 -16.32
CA GLY A 429 -19.85 -14.13 -15.10
C GLY A 429 -20.73 -13.52 -14.01
N GLY A 430 -20.48 -12.27 -13.62
CA GLY A 430 -21.29 -11.55 -12.61
C GLY A 430 -22.74 -11.37 -13.05
N LEU A 431 -22.95 -11.08 -14.34
CA LEU A 431 -24.27 -10.92 -14.95
C LEU A 431 -25.15 -12.17 -14.81
N ARG A 432 -24.59 -13.36 -15.02
CA ARG A 432 -25.33 -14.62 -14.95
C ARG A 432 -25.86 -14.90 -13.54
N HIS A 433 -25.10 -14.55 -12.52
CA HIS A 433 -25.45 -14.82 -11.12
C HIS A 433 -26.30 -13.70 -10.51
N ALA A 434 -26.02 -12.43 -10.82
CA ALA A 434 -26.86 -11.31 -10.41
C ALA A 434 -28.28 -11.40 -11.00
N MET A 435 -28.44 -11.98 -12.19
CA MET A 435 -29.75 -12.25 -12.81
C MET A 435 -30.30 -13.66 -12.52
N GLY A 436 -29.49 -14.54 -11.94
CA GLY A 436 -29.79 -15.96 -11.72
C GLY A 436 -29.98 -16.35 -10.25
N GLY A 437 -30.14 -15.37 -9.34
CA GLY A 437 -30.41 -15.60 -7.92
C GLY A 437 -31.53 -16.62 -7.70
N PRO A 438 -31.52 -17.35 -6.57
CA PRO A 438 -32.27 -18.60 -6.41
C PRO A 438 -33.72 -18.44 -6.85
N ALA A 439 -34.13 -19.30 -7.79
CA ALA A 439 -35.47 -19.37 -8.38
C ALA A 439 -36.60 -19.55 -7.34
N HIS A 440 -36.28 -19.63 -6.06
CA HIS A 440 -37.21 -19.70 -4.94
C HIS A 440 -37.94 -18.40 -4.59
N ARG A 441 -37.70 -17.28 -5.29
CA ARG A 441 -38.46 -16.02 -5.05
C ARG A 441 -38.82 -15.22 -6.29
N ALA A 442 -39.00 -15.86 -7.43
CA ALA A 442 -39.59 -15.21 -8.61
C ALA A 442 -41.01 -14.65 -8.34
N THR A 443 -41.68 -15.09 -7.28
CA THR A 443 -43.00 -14.63 -6.86
C THR A 443 -43.02 -13.33 -6.04
N GLU A 444 -41.89 -12.85 -5.49
CA GLU A 444 -41.84 -11.58 -4.73
C GLU A 444 -41.39 -10.38 -5.57
N LEU A 445 -40.70 -10.61 -6.69
CA LEU A 445 -40.17 -9.56 -7.57
C LEU A 445 -41.18 -8.97 -8.57
N GLU A 446 -42.33 -9.62 -8.79
CA GLU A 446 -43.40 -9.11 -9.67
C GLU A 446 -44.14 -7.89 -9.10
N HIS A 447 -43.79 -7.43 -7.90
CA HIS A 447 -44.40 -6.25 -7.26
C HIS A 447 -43.44 -5.09 -7.01
N SER A 448 -42.18 -5.17 -7.45
CA SER A 448 -41.27 -4.01 -7.41
C SER A 448 -41.21 -3.32 -8.78
N SER A 449 -41.41 -2.00 -8.79
CA SER A 449 -41.25 -1.11 -9.95
C SER A 449 -39.84 -1.16 -10.58
N SER A 450 -38.90 -1.81 -9.90
CA SER A 450 -37.53 -2.08 -10.34
C SER A 450 -37.44 -3.18 -11.42
N SER A 451 -38.48 -3.98 -11.63
CA SER A 451 -38.45 -5.08 -12.61
C SER A 451 -38.87 -4.66 -14.03
N ASP A 452 -39.69 -3.61 -14.15
CA ASP A 452 -40.21 -3.15 -15.44
C ASP A 452 -39.20 -2.31 -16.23
N TRP A 453 -38.32 -1.54 -15.56
CA TRP A 453 -37.32 -0.74 -16.26
C TRP A 453 -36.20 -1.58 -16.89
N ILE A 454 -35.84 -2.71 -16.27
CA ILE A 454 -34.82 -3.65 -16.76
C ILE A 454 -35.33 -4.39 -18.01
N LYS A 455 -36.62 -4.76 -18.04
CA LYS A 455 -37.25 -5.35 -19.23
C LYS A 455 -37.26 -4.37 -20.39
N VAL A 456 -37.56 -3.09 -20.16
CA VAL A 456 -37.59 -2.06 -21.22
C VAL A 456 -36.18 -1.83 -21.80
N GLN A 457 -35.12 -1.79 -20.99
CA GLN A 457 -33.78 -1.53 -21.49
C GLN A 457 -33.05 -2.75 -22.09
N ILE A 458 -33.25 -3.97 -21.57
CA ILE A 458 -32.70 -5.18 -22.21
C ILE A 458 -33.34 -5.43 -23.58
N THR A 459 -34.63 -5.09 -23.73
CA THR A 459 -35.32 -5.17 -25.02
C THR A 459 -34.78 -4.10 -25.98
N SER A 460 -34.56 -2.87 -25.50
CA SER A 460 -33.90 -1.79 -26.25
C SER A 460 -32.48 -2.15 -26.72
N VAL A 461 -31.67 -2.84 -25.88
CA VAL A 461 -30.31 -3.26 -26.25
C VAL A 461 -30.34 -4.43 -27.24
N LYS A 462 -31.31 -5.36 -27.10
CA LYS A 462 -31.53 -6.43 -28.10
C LYS A 462 -32.01 -5.90 -29.45
N ASP A 463 -32.78 -4.82 -29.44
CA ASP A 463 -33.29 -4.19 -30.66
C ASP A 463 -32.27 -3.26 -31.32
N ALA A 464 -31.32 -2.68 -30.56
CA ALA A 464 -30.19 -1.92 -31.09
C ALA A 464 -29.04 -2.82 -31.62
N ALA A 465 -29.01 -4.09 -31.22
CA ALA A 465 -28.03 -5.10 -31.69
C ALA A 465 -28.51 -5.90 -32.91
N LYS A 466 -29.67 -5.57 -33.47
CA LYS A 466 -30.16 -6.01 -34.78
C LYS A 466 -30.03 -4.87 -35.78
#